data_AF-A0A9D8D858-F1
#
_entry.id   AF-A0A9D8D858-F1
#
_cell.length_a   1.000
_cell.length_b   1.000
_cell.length_c   1.000
_cell.angle_alpha   90.00
_cell.angle_beta   90.00
_cell.angle_gamma   90.00
#
_symmetry.space_group_name_H-M   'P 1'
#
loop_
_entity.id
_entity.type
_entity.pdbx_description
1 polymer ?
#
loop_
_entity_poly.entity_id
_entity_poly.type
_entity_poly.pdbx_seq_one_letter_code
_entity_poly.pdbx_strand_id
1 'polypeptide(L)'
;MATMNSLAQVAAVIAWSFAGWLAWTLGAWVLAFAIGVPLTVGGALFLCGVFGLGAAIPSAPGQIGTTQWLAVVGFAVLGVGKADALAFSVLLQLDTIVPTVLASPGAAWWLARRTPRRSRGAVHGPAAQ
;
A
#
# COMPACT_ATOMS: atom_id res chain seq x y z
N MET A 1 23.84 -3.37 -5.68
CA MET A 1 23.43 -2.49 -4.56
C MET A 1 23.86 -1.08 -4.91
N ALA A 2 22.93 -0.20 -5.27
CA ALA A 2 23.25 1.20 -5.50
C ALA A 2 23.59 1.84 -4.15
N THR A 3 24.83 2.26 -3.96
CA THR A 3 25.27 2.98 -2.76
C THR A 3 24.69 4.40 -2.80
N MET A 4 24.03 4.83 -1.73
CA MET A 4 23.55 6.22 -1.58
C MET A 4 24.77 7.12 -1.42
N ASN A 5 25.27 7.67 -2.52
CA ASN A 5 26.58 8.33 -2.54
C ASN A 5 26.49 9.87 -2.50
N SER A 6 25.31 10.43 -2.21
CA SER A 6 25.13 11.87 -2.06
C SER A 6 24.05 12.24 -1.04
N LEU A 7 24.27 13.34 -0.31
CA LEU A 7 23.29 13.91 0.62
C LEU A 7 21.96 14.24 -0.07
N ALA A 8 22.01 14.64 -1.34
CA ALA A 8 20.83 14.90 -2.15
C ALA A 8 19.97 13.63 -2.35
N GLN A 9 20.58 12.47 -2.54
CA GLN A 9 19.85 11.19 -2.65
C GLN A 9 19.21 10.80 -1.31
N VAL A 10 19.92 10.99 -0.20
CA VAL A 10 19.38 10.74 1.15
C VAL A 10 18.18 11.66 1.42
N ALA A 11 18.32 12.96 1.15
CA ALA A 11 17.24 13.92 1.30
C ALA A 11 16.04 13.58 0.41
N ALA A 12 16.27 13.17 -0.85
CA ALA A 12 15.22 12.77 -1.76
C ALA A 12 14.47 11.52 -1.27
N VAL A 13 15.18 10.51 -0.72
CA VAL A 13 14.54 9.31 -0.17
C VAL A 13 13.70 9.64 1.06
N ILE A 14 14.21 10.49 1.96
CA ILE A 14 13.45 10.97 3.12
C ILE A 14 12.20 11.70 2.66
N ALA A 15 12.33 12.65 1.72
CA ALA A 15 11.21 13.42 1.19
C ALA A 15 10.15 12.51 0.54
N TRP A 16 10.57 11.54 -0.27
CA TRP A 16 9.65 10.56 -0.88
C TRP A 16 8.97 9.68 0.15
N SER A 17 9.69 9.29 1.21
CA SER A 17 9.12 8.51 2.31
C SER A 17 8.02 9.30 3.00
N PHE A 18 8.31 10.55 3.40
CA PHE A 18 7.32 11.45 4.00
C PHE A 18 6.13 11.71 3.07
N ALA A 19 6.37 11.93 1.78
CA ALA A 19 5.30 12.09 0.80
C ALA A 19 4.38 10.86 0.73
N GLY A 20 4.94 9.65 0.79
CA GLY A 20 4.18 8.40 0.85
C GLY A 20 3.27 8.33 2.09
N TRP A 21 3.81 8.65 3.27
CA TRP A 21 3.03 8.68 4.52
C TRP A 21 1.94 9.76 4.50
N LEU A 22 2.21 10.92 3.93
CA LEU A 22 1.20 11.99 3.78
C LEU A 22 0.12 11.62 2.78
N ALA A 23 0.46 10.96 1.67
CA ALA A 23 -0.51 10.45 0.71
C ALA A 23 -1.41 9.39 1.36
N TRP A 24 -0.83 8.48 2.14
CA TRP A 24 -1.60 7.51 2.93
C TRP A 24 -2.52 8.20 3.93
N THR A 25 -2.01 9.21 4.65
CA THR A 25 -2.79 10.00 5.62
C THR A 25 -3.98 10.69 4.95
N LEU A 26 -3.76 11.28 3.77
CA LEU A 26 -4.81 11.92 3.00
C LEU A 26 -5.88 10.92 2.57
N GLY A 27 -5.47 9.74 2.09
CA GLY A 27 -6.40 8.66 1.73
C GLY A 27 -7.25 8.21 2.93
N ALA A 28 -6.61 7.98 4.08
CA ALA A 28 -7.29 7.65 5.33
C ALA A 28 -8.28 8.75 5.77
N TRP A 29 -7.89 10.02 5.66
CA TRP A 29 -8.77 11.14 6.01
C TRP A 29 -9.98 11.25 5.06
N VAL A 30 -9.75 11.12 3.74
CA VAL A 30 -10.82 11.12 2.74
C VAL A 30 -11.77 9.93 2.95
N LEU A 31 -11.25 8.75 3.27
CA LEU A 31 -12.07 7.59 3.58
C LEU A 31 -12.96 7.85 4.81
N ALA A 32 -12.37 8.35 5.91
CA ALA A 32 -13.13 8.68 7.11
C ALA A 32 -14.25 9.69 6.83
N PHE A 33 -13.94 10.72 6.04
CA PHE A 33 -14.93 11.70 5.57
C PHE A 33 -16.05 11.04 4.75
N ALA A 34 -15.70 10.14 3.81
CA ALA A 34 -16.66 9.46 2.95
C ALA A 34 -17.65 8.57 3.71
N ILE A 35 -17.23 8.00 4.85
CA ILE A 35 -18.07 7.12 5.68
C ILE A 35 -18.68 7.84 6.89
N GLY A 36 -18.51 9.15 7.00
CA GLY A 36 -19.08 9.97 8.07
C GLY A 36 -18.40 9.81 9.43
N VAL A 37 -17.18 9.28 9.50
CA VAL A 37 -16.42 9.18 10.74
C VAL A 37 -15.75 10.52 11.04
N PRO A 38 -15.97 11.12 12.23
CA PRO A 38 -15.42 12.43 12.57
C PRO A 38 -13.91 12.33 12.82
N LEU A 39 -13.12 12.50 11.76
CA LEU A 39 -11.66 12.46 11.81
C LEU A 39 -11.07 13.80 11.38
N THR A 40 -10.36 14.47 12.29
CA THR A 40 -9.60 15.69 11.97
C THR A 40 -8.32 15.33 11.20
N VAL A 41 -7.72 16.29 10.50
CA VAL A 41 -6.42 16.10 9.83
C VAL A 41 -5.33 15.69 10.84
N GLY A 42 -5.34 16.28 12.04
CA GLY A 42 -4.44 15.89 13.13
C GLY A 42 -4.68 14.46 13.62
N GLY A 43 -5.94 14.04 13.71
CA GLY A 43 -6.30 12.65 14.02
C GLY A 43 -5.83 11.67 12.94
N ALA A 44 -5.92 12.03 11.66
CA ALA A 44 -5.42 11.21 10.57
C ALA A 44 -3.89 11.07 10.61
N LEU A 45 -3.16 12.15 10.89
CA LEU A 45 -1.70 12.11 11.11
C LEU A 45 -1.32 11.25 12.32
N PHE A 46 -2.09 11.33 13.41
CA PHE A 46 -1.92 10.45 14.56
C PHE A 46 -2.11 8.98 14.17
N LEU A 47 -3.17 8.66 13.44
CA LEU A 47 -3.39 7.30 12.93
C LEU A 47 -2.26 6.87 11.99
N CYS A 48 -1.73 7.75 11.15
CA CYS A 48 -0.55 7.46 10.34
C CYS A 48 0.65 7.01 11.19
N GLY A 49 0.88 7.67 12.33
CA GLY A 49 1.90 7.23 13.29
C GLY A 49 1.60 5.87 13.91
N VAL A 50 0.36 5.65 14.38
CA VAL A 50 -0.08 4.39 14.97
C VAL A 50 0.10 3.22 13.99
N PHE A 51 -0.35 3.39 12.75
CA PHE A 51 -0.22 2.37 11.70
C PHE A 51 1.22 2.19 11.23
N GLY A 52 1.99 3.27 11.14
CA GLY A 52 3.41 3.21 10.78
C GLY A 52 4.25 2.44 11.80
N LEU A 53 3.99 2.64 13.10
CA LEU A 53 4.60 1.85 14.17
C LEU A 53 4.08 0.40 14.16
N GLY A 54 2.79 0.22 13.87
CA GLY A 54 2.15 -1.08 13.75
C GLY A 54 2.74 -1.97 12.66
N ALA A 55 3.34 -1.40 11.61
CA ALA A 55 4.01 -2.15 10.55
C ALA A 55 5.23 -2.95 11.03
N ALA A 56 5.79 -2.63 12.20
CA ALA A 56 6.87 -3.40 12.83
C ALA A 56 6.35 -4.65 13.57
N ILE A 57 5.03 -4.77 13.79
CA ILE A 57 4.43 -5.89 14.50
C ILE A 57 4.45 -7.13 13.59
N PRO A 58 5.04 -8.26 14.03
CA PRO A 58 4.92 -9.53 13.31
C PRO A 58 3.45 -9.90 13.15
N SER A 59 2.98 -10.00 11.92
CA SER A 59 1.54 -10.10 11.60
C SER A 59 1.26 -11.18 10.57
N ALA A 60 0.01 -11.63 10.53
CA ALA A 60 -0.47 -12.58 9.54
C ALA A 60 -0.37 -11.97 8.12
N PRO A 61 -0.27 -12.81 7.06
CA PRO A 61 -0.30 -12.31 5.69
C PRO A 61 -1.54 -11.45 5.45
N GLY A 62 -1.35 -10.27 4.86
CA GLY A 62 -2.41 -9.28 4.63
C GLY A 62 -2.75 -8.39 5.84
N GLN A 63 -2.06 -8.54 6.98
CA GLN A 63 -2.25 -7.75 8.20
C GLN A 63 -3.68 -7.77 8.77
N ILE A 64 -4.45 -8.82 8.43
CA ILE A 64 -5.80 -9.03 8.93
C ILE A 64 -5.73 -9.23 10.45
N GLY A 65 -6.59 -8.52 11.17
CA GLY A 65 -6.59 -8.45 12.63
C GLY A 65 -5.74 -7.32 13.18
N THR A 66 -4.48 -7.19 12.72
CA THR A 66 -3.56 -6.13 13.18
C THR A 66 -4.06 -4.74 12.78
N THR A 67 -4.49 -4.56 11.52
CA THR A 67 -5.07 -3.30 11.04
C THR A 67 -6.33 -2.91 11.82
N GLN A 68 -7.22 -3.87 12.09
CA GLN A 68 -8.45 -3.65 12.83
C GLN A 68 -8.15 -3.29 14.29
N TRP A 69 -7.19 -3.98 14.91
CA TRP A 69 -6.77 -3.69 16.28
C TRP A 69 -6.14 -2.30 16.42
N LEU A 70 -5.23 -1.94 15.51
CA LEU A 70 -4.60 -0.60 15.48
C LEU A 70 -5.62 0.51 15.27
N ALA A 71 -6.61 0.31 14.39
CA ALA A 71 -7.71 1.25 14.21
C ALA A 71 -8.49 1.41 15.52
N VAL A 72 -8.93 0.32 16.14
CA VAL A 72 -9.72 0.38 17.39
C VAL A 72 -8.95 1.11 18.49
N VAL A 73 -7.67 0.80 18.69
CA VAL A 73 -6.86 1.46 19.72
C VAL A 73 -6.61 2.92 19.38
N GLY A 74 -6.28 3.25 18.13
CA GLY A 74 -6.04 4.63 17.70
C GLY A 74 -7.30 5.50 17.81
N PHE A 75 -8.44 5.01 17.30
CA PHE A 75 -9.71 5.72 17.38
C PHE A 75 -10.25 5.83 18.81
N ALA A 76 -9.94 4.88 19.70
CA ALA A 76 -10.29 5.00 21.11
C ALA A 76 -9.64 6.23 21.77
N VAL A 77 -8.38 6.54 21.41
CA VAL A 77 -7.70 7.78 21.86
C VAL A 77 -8.38 9.03 21.31
N LEU A 78 -8.92 8.95 20.10
CA LEU A 78 -9.67 10.04 19.46
C LEU A 78 -11.13 10.13 19.90
N GLY A 79 -11.58 9.27 20.82
CA GLY A 79 -12.96 9.25 21.31
C GLY A 79 -14.00 8.70 20.32
N VAL A 80 -13.57 8.00 19.27
CA VAL A 80 -14.44 7.40 18.26
C VAL A 80 -14.82 5.97 18.66
N GLY A 81 -16.08 5.60 18.42
CA GLY A 81 -16.62 4.30 18.79
C GLY A 81 -15.95 3.12 18.08
N LYS A 82 -15.90 1.97 18.76
CA LYS A 82 -15.30 0.72 18.22
C LYS A 82 -15.95 0.28 16.89
N ALA A 83 -17.27 0.44 16.75
CA ALA A 83 -17.99 0.04 15.54
C ALA A 83 -17.50 0.85 14.32
N ASP A 84 -17.39 2.16 14.47
CA ASP A 84 -16.89 3.08 13.44
C ASP A 84 -15.42 2.81 13.10
N ALA A 85 -14.59 2.57 14.12
CA ALA A 85 -13.19 2.21 13.94
C ALA A 85 -13.02 0.90 13.15
N LEU A 86 -13.87 -0.09 13.42
CA LEU A 86 -13.88 -1.35 12.67
C LEU A 86 -14.35 -1.14 11.23
N ALA A 87 -15.45 -0.43 11.00
CA ALA A 87 -15.95 -0.12 9.67
C ALA A 87 -14.88 0.61 8.83
N PHE A 88 -14.25 1.64 9.41
CA PHE A 88 -13.13 2.34 8.82
C PHE A 88 -11.99 1.39 8.45
N SER A 89 -11.54 0.56 9.39
CA SER A 89 -10.38 -0.32 9.18
C SER A 89 -10.60 -1.37 8.09
N VAL A 90 -11.82 -1.91 7.97
CA VAL A 90 -12.18 -2.87 6.93
C VAL A 90 -12.13 -2.19 5.57
N LEU A 91 -12.73 -0.99 5.46
CA LEU A 91 -12.73 -0.24 4.20
C LEU A 91 -11.33 0.24 3.83
N LEU A 92 -10.52 0.65 4.79
CA LEU A 92 -9.12 1.03 4.56
C LEU A 92 -8.30 -0.16 4.03
N GLN A 93 -8.53 -1.36 4.59
CA GLN A 93 -7.88 -2.57 4.12
C GLN A 93 -8.30 -2.93 2.69
N LEU A 94 -9.60 -2.80 2.38
CA LEU A 94 -10.13 -3.04 1.03
C LEU A 94 -9.59 -2.03 0.02
N ASP A 95 -9.51 -0.75 0.39
CA ASP A 95 -8.94 0.33 -0.41
C ASP A 95 -7.49 0.03 -0.82
N THR A 96 -6.71 -0.64 0.04
CA THR A 96 -5.33 -1.02 -0.30
C THR A 96 -5.25 -2.35 -1.05
N ILE A 97 -6.00 -3.37 -0.61
CA ILE A 97 -5.90 -4.73 -1.16
C ILE A 97 -6.51 -4.82 -2.57
N VAL A 98 -7.71 -4.26 -2.77
CA VAL A 98 -8.45 -4.45 -4.03
C VAL A 98 -7.69 -3.86 -5.23
N PRO A 99 -7.20 -2.61 -5.19
CA PRO A 99 -6.44 -2.05 -6.32
C PRO A 99 -5.14 -2.82 -6.55
N THR A 100 -4.44 -3.23 -5.49
CA THR A 100 -3.17 -3.96 -5.61
C THR A 100 -3.36 -5.33 -6.27
N VAL A 101 -4.41 -6.05 -5.87
CA VAL A 101 -4.76 -7.36 -6.42
C VAL A 101 -5.22 -7.26 -7.87
N LEU A 102 -5.90 -6.18 -8.26
CA LEU A 102 -6.38 -5.99 -9.64
C LEU A 102 -5.31 -5.43 -10.59
N ALA A 103 -4.51 -4.46 -10.13
CA ALA A 103 -3.51 -3.79 -10.95
C ALA A 103 -2.37 -4.73 -11.35
N SER A 104 -1.93 -5.61 -10.45
CA SER A 104 -0.81 -6.52 -10.68
C SER A 104 -1.02 -7.49 -11.86
N PRO A 105 -2.10 -8.31 -11.91
CA PRO A 105 -2.37 -9.17 -13.05
C PRO A 105 -2.78 -8.39 -14.30
N GLY A 106 -3.44 -7.24 -14.14
CA GLY A 106 -3.79 -6.36 -15.26
C GLY A 106 -2.56 -5.85 -16.01
N ALA A 107 -1.53 -5.40 -15.28
CA ALA A 107 -0.26 -4.99 -15.86
C ALA A 107 0.48 -6.16 -16.53
N ALA A 108 0.52 -7.34 -15.89
CA ALA A 108 1.14 -8.53 -16.45
C ALA A 108 0.48 -8.97 -17.77
N TRP A 109 -0.85 -9.00 -17.81
CA TRP A 109 -1.62 -9.31 -19.00
C TRP A 109 -1.41 -8.28 -20.11
N TRP A 110 -1.38 -6.99 -19.77
CA TRP A 110 -1.16 -5.91 -20.73
C TRP A 110 0.24 -5.98 -21.35
N LEU A 111 1.26 -6.28 -20.53
CA LEU A 111 2.63 -6.49 -21.02
C LEU A 111 2.73 -7.73 -21.90
N ALA A 112 2.11 -8.84 -21.51
CA ALA A 112 2.09 -10.08 -22.30
C ALA A 112 1.43 -9.91 -23.69
N ARG A 113 0.49 -8.97 -23.83
CA ARG A 113 -0.13 -8.61 -25.11
C ARG A 113 0.73 -7.73 -25.99
N ARG A 114 1.72 -7.04 -25.43
CA ARG A 114 2.59 -6.10 -26.15
C ARG A 114 3.89 -6.72 -26.66
N THR A 115 4.28 -7.90 -26.20
CA THR A 115 5.47 -8.61 -26.68
C THR A 115 5.17 -9.30 -28.02
N PRO A 116 5.76 -8.88 -29.16
CA PRO A 116 5.67 -9.63 -30.40
C PRO A 116 6.34 -10.99 -30.16
N ARG A 117 5.62 -12.07 -30.48
CA ARG A 117 6.10 -13.44 -30.37
C ARG A 117 7.37 -13.57 -31.22
N ARG A 118 8.54 -13.43 -30.59
CA ARG A 118 9.84 -13.48 -31.26
C ARG A 118 9.90 -14.83 -31.97
N SER A 119 9.84 -14.80 -33.31
CA SER A 119 9.90 -15.97 -34.17
C SER A 119 11.12 -16.76 -33.75
N ARG A 120 10.90 -17.95 -33.18
CA ARG A 120 11.96 -18.89 -32.82
C ARG A 120 12.56 -19.36 -34.15
N GLY A 121 13.52 -18.60 -34.66
CA GLY A 121 14.22 -18.88 -35.90
C GLY A 121 14.95 -20.21 -35.78
N ALA A 122 14.56 -21.14 -36.64
CA ALA A 122 15.30 -22.29 -37.15
C ALA A 122 16.42 -22.83 -36.25
N VAL A 123 16.09 -23.87 -35.47
CA VAL A 123 17.05 -24.95 -35.23
C VAL A 123 17.15 -25.68 -36.56
N HIS A 124 18.04 -25.21 -37.45
CA HIS A 124 18.53 -26.03 -38.55
C HIS A 124 19.30 -27.19 -37.93
N GLY A 125 18.66 -28.36 -37.87
CA GLY A 125 19.37 -29.61 -37.68
C GLY A 125 20.30 -29.83 -38.87
N PRO A 126 21.57 -30.24 -38.67
CA PRO A 126 22.36 -30.76 -39.76
C PRO A 126 21.75 -32.11 -40.16
N ALA A 127 21.05 -32.11 -41.29
CA ALA A 127 20.80 -33.32 -42.05
C ALA A 127 22.16 -33.87 -42.53
N ALA A 128 22.29 -35.18 -42.44
CA ALA A 128 23.42 -35.95 -42.93
C ALA A 128 23.87 -35.52 -44.34
N GLN A 129 25.18 -35.46 -44.54
CA GLN A 129 25.92 -36.14 -45.63
C GLN A 129 27.42 -35.93 -45.44
#